data_AF-A0A835FSE6-F1
#
_entry.id   AF-A0A835FSE6-F1
#
_cell.length_a   1.000
_cell.length_b   1.000
_cell.length_c   1.000
_cell.angle_alpha   90.00
_cell.angle_beta   90.00
_cell.angle_gamma   90.00
#
_symmetry.space_group_name_H-M   'P 1'
#
loop_
_entity.id
_entity.type
_entity.pdbx_description
1 polymer ?
#
loop_
_entity_poly.entity_id
_entity_poly.type
_entity_poly.pdbx_seq_one_letter_code
_entity_poly.pdbx_strand_id
1 'polypeptide(L)'
;MEFLGSLLSGRCPRNLEKFKVTVGRFAGVPQWFRGLVHLCFVQITICKLEAHDLEILRDLPKLECLVLGLDFIPKEAIVIQDEGFRELQTLSIECPVPWLTFELGAMRMLTYLQLDFHARPSSPVSVPVGINNLRCLAKVALWYNVRYINSSSVRRTVKAVREEVAKCRNATQMVSLLINGIEQDDVQVLDEETGSATEAPSGTGVGAKDDAQEVDEITEA
;
A
#
# COMPACT_ATOMS: atom_id res chain seq x y z
N MET A 1 -18.15 -13.47 15.33
CA MET A 1 -17.96 -14.61 16.25
C MET A 1 -17.67 -14.05 17.64
N GLU A 2 -18.62 -14.11 18.57
CA GLU A 2 -18.44 -13.52 19.91
C GLU A 2 -17.65 -14.44 20.85
N PHE A 3 -17.77 -15.76 20.68
CA PHE A 3 -17.17 -16.75 21.59
C PHE A 3 -15.65 -16.66 21.71
N LEU A 4 -14.94 -16.47 20.59
CA LEU A 4 -13.48 -16.33 20.59
C LEU A 4 -13.02 -14.90 20.88
N GLY A 5 -13.90 -13.90 20.82
CA GLY A 5 -13.55 -12.51 21.15
C GLY A 5 -13.53 -12.25 22.66
N SER A 6 -14.31 -13.03 23.42
CA SER A 6 -14.65 -12.75 24.82
C SER A 6 -14.11 -13.79 25.82
N LEU A 7 -13.03 -14.51 25.50
CA LEU A 7 -12.40 -15.39 26.49
C LEU A 7 -11.99 -14.58 27.72
N LEU A 8 -12.57 -14.91 28.88
CA LEU A 8 -12.27 -14.26 30.16
C LEU A 8 -10.77 -14.45 30.48
N SER A 9 -10.11 -13.40 30.99
CA SER A 9 -8.66 -13.35 31.22
C SER A 9 -8.07 -14.49 32.07
N GLY A 10 -8.91 -15.20 32.85
CA GLY A 10 -8.52 -16.39 33.62
C GLY A 10 -8.50 -17.72 32.84
N ARG A 11 -8.99 -17.75 31.59
CA ARG A 11 -9.00 -18.92 30.70
C ARG A 11 -8.13 -18.74 29.46
N CYS A 12 -7.25 -17.75 29.44
CA CYS A 12 -6.35 -17.51 28.31
C CYS A 12 -5.34 -18.66 28.17
N PRO A 13 -5.16 -19.21 26.96
CA PRO A 13 -4.17 -20.25 26.72
C PRO A 13 -2.76 -19.65 26.76
N ARG A 14 -2.13 -19.62 27.93
CA ARG A 14 -0.83 -18.95 28.17
C ARG A 14 0.31 -19.45 27.26
N ASN A 15 0.23 -20.70 26.83
CA ASN A 15 1.20 -21.34 25.94
C ASN A 15 0.76 -21.32 24.47
N LEU A 16 -0.22 -20.48 24.10
CA LEU A 16 -0.66 -20.38 22.72
C LEU A 16 0.43 -19.75 21.87
N GLU A 17 0.96 -20.52 20.93
CA GLU A 17 1.98 -20.05 19.99
C GLU A 17 1.38 -19.54 18.68
N LYS A 18 0.29 -20.16 18.23
CA LYS A 18 -0.31 -19.84 16.93
C LYS A 18 -1.81 -19.68 17.07
N PHE A 19 -2.32 -18.54 16.61
CA PHE A 19 -3.74 -18.27 16.52
C PHE A 19 -4.13 -17.96 15.09
N LYS A 20 -5.00 -18.79 14.52
CA LYS A 20 -5.44 -18.65 13.13
C LYS A 20 -6.94 -18.83 13.03
N VAL A 21 -7.61 -17.81 12.51
CA VAL A 21 -9.03 -17.82 12.17
C VAL A 21 -9.16 -17.28 10.76
N THR A 22 -9.44 -18.18 9.80
CA THR A 22 -9.59 -17.86 8.37
C THR A 22 -11.03 -17.57 7.97
N VAL A 23 -11.98 -18.05 8.76
CA VAL A 23 -13.42 -17.86 8.53
C VAL A 23 -14.01 -17.20 9.76
N GLY A 24 -14.58 -16.02 9.54
CA GLY A 24 -15.22 -15.21 10.57
C GLY A 24 -14.42 -13.95 10.92
N ARG A 25 -15.10 -13.07 11.64
CA ARG A 25 -14.59 -11.72 11.95
C ARG A 25 -14.72 -11.45 13.44
N PHE A 26 -13.76 -10.69 13.95
CA PHE A 26 -13.75 -10.14 15.30
C PHE A 26 -14.15 -8.67 15.25
N ALA A 27 -14.77 -8.18 16.33
CA ALA A 27 -15.11 -6.75 16.40
C ALA A 27 -13.85 -5.88 16.36
N GLY A 28 -12.80 -6.28 17.08
CA GLY A 28 -11.45 -5.71 17.10
C GLY A 28 -10.44 -6.81 17.46
N VAL A 29 -9.26 -6.45 17.96
CA VAL A 29 -8.28 -7.44 18.42
C VAL A 29 -8.79 -8.10 19.71
N PRO A 30 -8.75 -9.45 19.82
CA PRO A 30 -9.21 -10.13 21.02
C PRO A 30 -8.40 -9.70 22.26
N GLN A 31 -9.09 -9.16 23.26
CA GLN A 31 -8.44 -8.54 24.44
C GLN A 31 -7.60 -9.54 25.26
N TRP A 32 -7.94 -10.82 25.17
CA TRP A 32 -7.22 -11.91 25.84
C TRP A 32 -5.86 -12.24 25.21
N PHE A 33 -5.50 -11.61 24.09
CA PHE A 33 -4.13 -11.64 23.57
C PHE A 33 -3.14 -10.99 24.54
N ARG A 34 -3.60 -10.07 25.40
CA ARG A 34 -2.74 -9.44 26.40
C ARG A 34 -2.07 -10.48 27.28
N GLY A 35 -0.74 -10.41 27.36
CA GLY A 35 0.07 -11.30 28.18
C GLY A 35 0.32 -12.68 27.57
N LEU A 36 -0.01 -12.91 26.30
CA LEU A 36 0.39 -14.13 25.59
C LEU A 36 1.85 -14.04 25.14
N VAL A 37 2.76 -14.41 26.04
CA VAL A 37 4.21 -14.29 25.83
C VAL A 37 4.78 -15.29 24.81
N HIS A 38 4.00 -16.29 24.40
CA HIS A 38 4.42 -17.32 23.44
C HIS A 38 3.80 -17.16 22.05
N LEU A 39 2.85 -16.24 21.87
CA LEU A 39 2.10 -16.08 20.63
C LEU A 39 2.99 -15.49 19.54
N CYS A 40 3.44 -16.34 18.60
CA CYS A 40 4.34 -15.99 17.51
C CYS A 40 3.66 -15.83 16.16
N PHE A 41 2.48 -16.43 15.98
CA PHE A 41 1.72 -16.33 14.74
C PHE A 41 0.28 -15.91 15.01
N VAL A 42 -0.17 -14.87 14.33
CA VAL A 42 -1.56 -14.40 14.36
C VAL A 42 -2.10 -14.25 12.95
N GLN A 43 -3.24 -14.88 12.66
CA GLN A 43 -4.03 -14.64 11.47
C GLN A 43 -5.50 -14.44 11.85
N ILE A 44 -6.01 -13.22 11.70
CA ILE A 44 -7.39 -12.85 12.04
C ILE A 44 -7.94 -11.79 11.08
N THR A 45 -9.28 -11.67 11.04
CA THR A 45 -9.98 -10.56 10.38
C THR A 45 -10.74 -9.74 11.42
N ILE A 46 -10.57 -8.42 11.42
CA ILE A 46 -11.21 -7.49 12.35
C ILE A 46 -12.12 -6.49 11.62
N CYS A 47 -13.21 -6.08 12.24
CA CYS A 47 -14.19 -5.13 11.69
C CYS A 47 -13.90 -3.66 12.09
N LYS A 48 -13.04 -3.45 13.08
CA LYS A 48 -12.53 -2.14 13.47
C LYS A 48 -11.11 -2.29 14.00
N LEU A 49 -10.32 -1.22 13.92
CA LEU A 49 -9.00 -1.13 14.50
C LEU A 49 -8.90 0.19 15.26
N GLU A 50 -8.78 0.12 16.57
CA GLU A 50 -8.57 1.26 17.46
C GLU A 50 -7.13 1.27 17.99
N ALA A 51 -6.68 2.38 18.59
CA ALA A 51 -5.32 2.49 19.13
C ALA A 51 -4.98 1.34 20.12
N HIS A 52 -5.93 1.02 21.00
CA HIS A 52 -5.77 -0.05 21.98
C HIS A 52 -5.65 -1.46 21.35
N ASP A 53 -6.18 -1.66 20.14
CA ASP A 53 -6.05 -2.92 19.40
C ASP A 53 -4.61 -3.10 18.88
N LEU A 54 -4.02 -2.01 18.37
CA LEU A 54 -2.62 -1.98 17.95
C LEU A 54 -1.67 -2.18 19.13
N GLU A 55 -1.97 -1.58 20.29
CA GLU A 55 -1.21 -1.80 21.52
C GLU A 55 -1.16 -3.28 21.90
N ILE A 56 -2.28 -4.00 21.81
CA ILE A 56 -2.31 -5.43 22.11
C ILE A 56 -1.37 -6.22 21.20
N LEU A 57 -1.40 -5.97 19.89
CA LEU A 57 -0.58 -6.70 18.92
C LEU A 57 0.90 -6.34 19.07
N ARG A 58 1.22 -5.05 19.27
CA ARG A 58 2.60 -4.57 19.34
C ARG A 58 3.32 -5.02 20.62
N ASP A 59 2.56 -5.26 21.69
CA ASP A 59 3.08 -5.67 23.00
C ASP A 59 3.29 -7.19 23.10
N LEU A 60 2.90 -7.97 22.09
CA LEU A 60 3.20 -9.39 22.01
C LEU A 60 4.70 -9.60 21.80
N PRO A 61 5.44 -10.18 22.77
CA PRO A 61 6.89 -10.16 22.75
C PRO A 61 7.50 -11.05 21.68
N LYS A 62 6.83 -12.15 21.32
CA LYS A 62 7.31 -13.15 20.36
C LYS A 62 6.59 -13.12 19.02
N LEU A 63 5.79 -12.09 18.74
CA LEU A 63 5.01 -12.04 17.50
C LEU A 63 5.94 -11.89 16.30
N GLU A 64 6.13 -12.98 15.56
CA GLU A 64 6.99 -13.06 14.37
C GLU A 64 6.19 -12.85 13.08
N CYS A 65 4.94 -13.31 13.04
CA CYS A 65 4.10 -13.27 11.86
C CYS A 65 2.68 -12.78 12.18
N LEU A 66 2.28 -11.71 11.51
CA LEU A 66 0.96 -11.11 11.61
C LEU A 66 0.29 -11.05 10.23
N VAL A 67 -0.84 -11.72 10.10
CA VAL A 67 -1.75 -11.65 8.96
C VAL A 67 -3.06 -11.02 9.44
N LEU A 68 -3.31 -9.77 9.05
CA LEU A 68 -4.44 -8.99 9.54
C LEU A 68 -5.35 -8.58 8.40
N GLY A 69 -6.57 -9.13 8.38
CA GLY A 69 -7.64 -8.67 7.51
C GLY A 69 -8.41 -7.51 8.16
N LEU A 70 -8.53 -6.40 7.46
CA LEU A 70 -9.31 -5.22 7.83
C LEU A 70 -10.60 -5.21 7.02
N ASP A 71 -11.70 -5.67 7.63
CA ASP A 71 -13.04 -5.67 7.01
C ASP A 71 -13.73 -4.30 7.13
N PHE A 72 -12.97 -3.23 6.89
CA PHE A 72 -13.44 -1.85 6.89
C PHE A 72 -12.49 -0.98 6.06
N ILE A 73 -12.93 0.24 5.74
CA ILE A 73 -12.06 1.24 5.10
C ILE A 73 -11.51 2.14 6.22
N PRO A 74 -10.19 2.26 6.38
CA PRO A 74 -9.60 3.19 7.33
C PRO A 74 -10.08 4.62 7.05
N LYS A 75 -10.52 5.31 8.11
CA LYS A 75 -10.93 6.72 8.03
C LYS A 75 -9.74 7.68 8.16
N GLU A 76 -8.65 7.18 8.71
CA GLU A 76 -7.38 7.87 8.94
C GLU A 76 -6.22 6.90 8.68
N ALA A 77 -5.00 7.45 8.60
CA ALA A 77 -3.80 6.66 8.43
C ALA A 77 -3.57 5.75 9.66
N ILE A 78 -3.30 4.48 9.42
CA ILE A 78 -2.86 3.55 10.45
C ILE A 78 -1.36 3.79 10.65
N VAL A 79 -1.02 4.44 11.76
CA VAL A 79 0.36 4.81 12.09
C VAL A 79 1.04 3.70 12.88
N ILE A 80 2.19 3.24 12.39
CA ILE A 80 3.08 2.29 13.05
C ILE A 80 4.30 3.05 13.54
N GLN A 81 4.42 3.18 14.87
CA GLN A 81 5.46 3.94 15.56
C GLN A 81 6.71 3.07 15.85
N ASP A 82 7.75 3.66 16.44
CA ASP A 82 9.00 2.96 16.85
C ASP A 82 8.82 2.03 18.07
N GLU A 83 7.64 2.00 18.69
CA GLU A 83 7.38 1.15 19.86
C GLU A 83 6.63 -0.15 19.51
N GLY A 84 7.23 -1.28 19.89
CA GLY A 84 6.60 -2.60 19.84
C GLY A 84 7.04 -3.43 18.63
N PHE A 85 6.31 -4.51 18.33
CA PHE A 85 6.57 -5.41 17.19
C PHE A 85 8.04 -5.86 17.09
N ARG A 86 8.64 -6.17 18.25
CA ARG A 86 10.10 -6.32 18.37
C ARG A 86 10.67 -7.47 17.55
N GLU A 87 9.92 -8.57 17.45
CA GLU A 87 10.32 -9.78 16.74
C GLU A 87 9.55 -9.97 15.42
N LEU A 88 8.74 -8.98 15.00
CA LEU A 88 7.88 -9.13 13.83
C LEU A 88 8.73 -9.17 12.55
N GLN A 89 8.67 -10.30 11.85
CA GLN A 89 9.41 -10.57 10.62
C GLN A 89 8.50 -10.50 9.38
N THR A 90 7.24 -10.90 9.52
CA THR A 90 6.25 -10.92 8.44
C THR A 90 4.99 -10.15 8.82
N LEU A 91 4.62 -9.19 7.98
CA LEU A 91 3.36 -8.47 8.06
C LEU A 91 2.60 -8.65 6.75
N SER A 92 1.39 -9.17 6.83
CA SER A 92 0.43 -9.20 5.73
C SER A 92 -0.83 -8.46 6.15
N ILE A 93 -1.19 -7.42 5.40
CA ILE A 93 -2.41 -6.64 5.61
C ILE A 93 -3.32 -6.85 4.41
N GLU A 94 -4.50 -7.43 4.66
CA GLU A 94 -5.60 -7.45 3.70
C GLU A 94 -6.52 -6.29 4.03
N CYS A 95 -6.54 -5.26 3.19
CA CYS A 95 -7.31 -4.05 3.44
C CYS A 95 -7.81 -3.44 2.12
N PRO A 96 -9.10 -3.04 2.02
CA PRO A 96 -9.60 -2.35 0.84
C PRO A 96 -8.77 -1.13 0.42
N VAL A 97 -8.21 -0.40 1.39
CA VAL A 97 -7.35 0.78 1.18
C VAL A 97 -6.19 0.73 2.18
N PRO A 98 -4.95 0.37 1.77
CA PRO A 98 -3.82 0.16 2.67
C PRO A 98 -3.21 1.52 3.09
N TRP A 99 -3.95 2.32 3.85
CA TRP A 99 -3.50 3.62 4.34
C TRP A 99 -2.64 3.44 5.59
N LEU A 100 -1.36 3.11 5.38
CA LEU A 100 -0.38 2.82 6.43
C LEU A 100 0.72 3.88 6.43
N THR A 101 1.15 4.27 7.63
CA THR A 101 2.32 5.14 7.84
C THR A 101 3.30 4.41 8.73
N PHE A 102 4.49 4.11 8.22
CA PHE A 102 5.58 3.53 9.01
C PHE A 102 6.54 4.64 9.43
N GLU A 103 6.58 4.95 10.72
CA GLU A 103 7.52 5.94 11.26
C GLU A 103 8.96 5.39 11.31
N LEU A 104 9.92 6.28 11.51
CA LEU A 104 11.32 5.90 11.66
C LEU A 104 11.48 4.95 12.85
N GLY A 105 12.09 3.78 12.61
CA GLY A 105 12.31 2.77 13.67
C GLY A 105 11.19 1.74 13.79
N ALA A 106 10.05 1.92 13.10
CA ALA A 106 8.98 0.95 13.07
C ALA A 106 9.46 -0.46 12.66
N MET A 107 8.94 -1.48 13.37
CA MET A 107 9.10 -2.91 13.05
C MET A 107 10.53 -3.30 12.63
N ARG A 108 11.49 -3.15 13.55
CA ARG A 108 12.93 -3.24 13.27
C ARG A 108 13.42 -4.57 12.67
N MET A 109 12.65 -5.65 12.80
CA MET A 109 12.99 -6.97 12.26
C MET A 109 12.14 -7.38 11.04
N LEU A 110 11.29 -6.48 10.54
CA LEU A 110 10.37 -6.81 9.45
C LEU A 110 11.15 -7.04 8.16
N THR A 111 11.06 -8.26 7.63
CA THR A 111 11.74 -8.67 6.38
C THR A 111 10.76 -8.81 5.22
N TYR A 112 9.49 -9.09 5.51
CA TYR A 112 8.45 -9.28 4.50
C TYR A 112 7.20 -8.46 4.80
N LEU A 113 6.84 -7.58 3.85
CA LEU A 113 5.61 -6.81 3.86
C LEU A 113 4.72 -7.24 2.70
N GLN A 114 3.50 -7.69 2.99
CA GLN A 114 2.46 -7.96 1.99
C GLN A 114 1.28 -7.02 2.19
N LEU A 115 0.82 -6.41 1.09
CA LEU A 115 -0.39 -5.60 1.06
C LEU A 115 -1.36 -6.18 0.02
N ASP A 116 -2.49 -6.66 0.49
CA ASP A 116 -3.59 -7.16 -0.34
C ASP A 116 -4.70 -6.11 -0.32
N PHE A 117 -5.04 -5.57 -1.49
CA PHE A 117 -5.99 -4.45 -1.57
C PHE A 117 -6.91 -4.50 -2.78
N HIS A 118 -7.91 -3.63 -2.77
CA HIS A 118 -8.96 -3.59 -3.78
C HIS A 118 -9.00 -2.23 -4.46
N ALA A 119 -9.60 -2.19 -5.64
CA ALA A 119 -9.87 -0.91 -6.28
C ALA A 119 -11.04 -0.21 -5.60
N ARG A 120 -10.87 1.09 -5.34
CA ARG A 120 -11.89 1.93 -4.75
C ARG A 120 -11.98 3.24 -5.53
N PRO A 121 -13.20 3.66 -5.93
CA PRO A 121 -13.40 4.98 -6.48
C PRO A 121 -13.24 6.03 -5.38
N SER A 122 -12.51 7.11 -5.70
CA SER A 122 -12.54 8.41 -5.02
C SER A 122 -12.51 8.42 -3.48
N SER A 123 -11.32 8.63 -2.94
CA SER A 123 -11.02 9.10 -1.57
C SER A 123 -9.73 9.95 -1.68
N PRO A 124 -9.39 10.82 -0.72
CA PRO A 124 -8.04 11.43 -0.63
C PRO A 124 -6.91 10.42 -0.88
N VAL A 125 -5.71 10.92 -1.14
CA VAL A 125 -4.52 10.09 -1.41
C VAL A 125 -4.19 9.24 -0.17
N SER A 126 -4.78 8.06 -0.10
CA SER A 126 -4.65 7.09 0.99
C SER A 126 -3.73 5.95 0.54
N VAL A 127 -2.44 6.26 0.45
CA VAL A 127 -1.38 5.32 0.04
C VAL A 127 -0.48 4.98 1.23
N PRO A 128 0.21 3.83 1.22
CA PRO A 128 1.26 3.54 2.18
C PRO A 128 2.41 4.55 2.07
N VAL A 129 2.96 4.97 3.21
CA VAL A 129 4.14 5.83 3.29
C VAL A 129 5.11 5.34 4.37
N GLY A 130 6.39 5.64 4.22
CA GLY A 130 7.43 5.29 5.19
C GLY A 130 7.93 3.85 5.08
N ILE A 131 7.65 3.14 3.98
CA ILE A 131 8.19 1.78 3.76
C ILE A 131 9.73 1.83 3.75
N ASN A 132 10.32 2.96 3.33
CA ASN A 132 11.75 3.21 3.39
C ASN A 132 12.33 3.34 4.81
N ASN A 133 11.48 3.44 5.84
CA ASN A 133 11.92 3.44 7.24
C ASN A 133 12.11 2.01 7.81
N LEU A 134 11.69 0.98 7.08
CA LEU A 134 11.75 -0.43 7.48
C LEU A 134 13.14 -1.03 7.20
N ARG A 135 14.05 -0.86 8.16
CA ARG A 135 15.49 -1.13 8.02
C ARG A 135 15.88 -2.57 7.62
N CYS A 136 15.05 -3.57 7.91
CA CYS A 136 15.34 -4.98 7.61
C CYS A 136 14.49 -5.56 6.46
N LEU A 137 13.64 -4.74 5.84
CA LEU A 137 12.78 -5.15 4.74
C LEU A 137 13.56 -5.75 3.56
N ALA A 138 13.28 -6.99 3.20
CA ALA A 138 13.90 -7.66 2.06
C ALA A 138 12.93 -7.81 0.88
N LYS A 139 11.62 -7.88 1.19
CA LYS A 139 10.59 -8.14 0.19
C LYS A 139 9.31 -7.38 0.48
N VAL A 140 8.78 -6.75 -0.56
CA VAL A 140 7.44 -6.15 -0.58
C VAL A 140 6.60 -6.88 -1.61
N ALA A 141 5.39 -7.30 -1.24
CA ALA A 141 4.42 -7.89 -2.14
C ALA A 141 3.13 -7.09 -2.18
N LEU A 142 2.65 -6.80 -3.38
CA LEU A 142 1.36 -6.18 -3.63
C LEU A 142 0.44 -7.17 -4.33
N TRP A 143 -0.75 -7.38 -3.79
CA TRP A 143 -1.79 -8.16 -4.44
C TRP A 143 -3.06 -7.34 -4.60
N TYR A 144 -3.61 -7.41 -5.81
CA TYR A 144 -4.89 -6.81 -6.14
C TYR A 144 -5.50 -7.55 -7.33
N ASN A 145 -6.83 -7.47 -7.48
CA ASN A 145 -7.48 -8.08 -8.62
C ASN A 145 -7.03 -7.40 -9.93
N VAL A 146 -6.42 -8.17 -10.83
CA VAL A 146 -5.84 -7.70 -12.12
C VAL A 146 -6.85 -6.92 -12.97
N ARG A 147 -8.15 -7.21 -12.83
CA ARG A 147 -9.22 -6.45 -13.50
C ARG A 147 -9.20 -4.95 -13.18
N TYR A 148 -8.56 -4.55 -12.09
CA TYR A 148 -8.48 -3.17 -11.66
C TYR A 148 -7.09 -2.54 -11.80
N ILE A 149 -6.20 -3.11 -12.60
CA ILE A 149 -4.86 -2.55 -12.86
C ILE A 149 -4.90 -1.09 -13.34
N ASN A 150 -5.92 -0.73 -14.12
CA ASN A 150 -6.12 0.63 -14.64
C ASN A 150 -6.86 1.57 -13.68
N SER A 151 -7.29 1.08 -12.50
CA SER A 151 -7.97 1.93 -11.53
C SER A 151 -7.00 2.96 -10.93
N SER A 152 -7.50 4.18 -10.72
CA SER A 152 -6.67 5.26 -10.18
C SER A 152 -6.13 4.94 -8.77
N SER A 153 -6.91 4.25 -7.93
CA SER A 153 -6.46 3.83 -6.60
C SER A 153 -5.29 2.85 -6.67
N VAL A 154 -5.40 1.80 -7.51
CA VAL A 154 -4.34 0.80 -7.67
C VAL A 154 -3.07 1.44 -8.22
N ARG A 155 -3.19 2.28 -9.27
CA ARG A 155 -2.04 2.99 -9.84
C ARG A 155 -1.34 3.88 -8.82
N ARG A 156 -2.08 4.63 -7.99
CA ARG A 156 -1.50 5.48 -6.94
C ARG A 156 -0.77 4.66 -5.89
N THR A 157 -1.39 3.58 -5.37
CA THR A 157 -0.76 2.70 -4.38
C THR A 157 0.50 2.04 -4.93
N VAL A 158 0.44 1.49 -6.15
CA VAL A 158 1.60 0.87 -6.80
C VAL A 158 2.71 1.89 -7.03
N LYS A 159 2.38 3.10 -7.50
CA LYS A 159 3.35 4.18 -7.70
C LYS A 159 4.03 4.57 -6.39
N ALA A 160 3.25 4.82 -5.33
CA ALA A 160 3.78 5.18 -4.02
C ALA A 160 4.72 4.10 -3.47
N VAL A 161 4.33 2.83 -3.54
CA VAL A 161 5.19 1.71 -3.08
C VAL A 161 6.45 1.58 -3.93
N ARG A 162 6.38 1.78 -5.26
CA ARG A 162 7.58 1.80 -6.13
C ARG A 162 8.55 2.89 -5.72
N GLU A 163 8.05 4.10 -5.48
CA GLU A 163 8.86 5.24 -5.03
C GLU A 163 9.53 4.95 -3.68
N GLU A 164 8.79 4.39 -2.73
CA GLU A 164 9.33 4.01 -1.42
C GLU A 164 10.38 2.90 -1.51
N VAL A 165 10.14 1.85 -2.31
CA VAL A 165 11.11 0.77 -2.54
C VAL A 165 12.36 1.28 -3.24
N ALA A 166 12.23 2.20 -4.20
CA ALA A 166 13.38 2.83 -4.85
C ALA A 166 14.25 3.60 -3.84
N LYS A 167 13.63 4.30 -2.88
CA LYS A 167 14.37 4.94 -1.76
C LYS A 167 15.13 3.90 -0.92
N CYS A 168 14.55 2.73 -0.64
CA CYS A 168 15.25 1.66 0.08
C CYS A 168 16.49 1.17 -0.68
N ARG A 169 16.35 0.93 -1.99
CA ARG A 169 17.44 0.46 -2.87
C ARG A 169 18.62 1.43 -2.88
N ASN A 170 18.33 2.72 -2.96
CA ASN A 170 19.35 3.78 -2.92
C ASN A 170 20.05 3.88 -1.55
N ALA A 171 19.37 3.48 -0.47
CA ALA A 171 19.85 3.55 0.90
C ALA A 171 20.67 2.31 1.34
N THR A 172 21.16 1.49 0.42
CA THR A 172 22.02 0.29 0.63
C THR A 172 21.25 -1.04 0.86
N GLN A 173 19.93 -1.07 0.69
CA GLN A 173 19.11 -2.26 0.98
C GLN A 173 18.60 -2.92 -0.31
N MET A 174 18.93 -4.20 -0.53
CA MET A 174 18.33 -4.97 -1.61
C MET A 174 16.88 -5.34 -1.25
N VAL A 175 15.93 -4.54 -1.74
CA VAL A 175 14.50 -4.79 -1.57
C VAL A 175 13.90 -5.29 -2.89
N SER A 176 13.34 -6.49 -2.86
CA SER A 176 12.56 -7.05 -3.97
C SER A 176 11.11 -6.56 -3.91
N LEU A 177 10.53 -6.23 -5.07
CA LEU A 177 9.12 -5.88 -5.20
C LEU A 177 8.40 -6.93 -6.05
N LEU A 178 7.36 -7.53 -5.49
CA LEU A 178 6.49 -8.50 -6.15
C LEU A 178 5.12 -7.85 -6.37
N ILE A 179 4.58 -7.90 -7.59
CA ILE A 179 3.22 -7.43 -7.88
C ILE A 179 2.44 -8.59 -8.51
N ASN A 180 1.36 -9.02 -7.84
CA ASN A 180 0.52 -10.15 -8.28
C ASN A 180 1.33 -11.40 -8.66
N GLY A 181 2.37 -11.71 -7.89
CA GLY A 181 3.25 -12.86 -8.14
C GLY A 181 4.38 -12.64 -9.15
N ILE A 182 4.51 -11.44 -9.74
CA ILE A 182 5.53 -11.10 -10.73
C ILE A 182 6.59 -10.21 -10.09
N GLU A 183 7.85 -10.64 -10.10
CA GLU A 183 8.98 -9.83 -9.62
C GLU A 183 9.20 -8.62 -10.53
N GLN A 184 9.39 -7.47 -9.90
CA GLN A 184 9.69 -6.20 -10.54
C GLN A 184 11.19 -5.97 -10.38
N ASP A 185 11.99 -6.64 -11.21
CA ASP A 185 13.39 -6.28 -11.41
C ASP A 185 13.47 -4.84 -11.94
N ASP A 186 14.60 -4.16 -11.74
CA ASP A 186 14.85 -2.75 -12.06
C ASP A 186 14.59 -2.41 -13.55
N VAL A 187 13.32 -2.36 -13.95
CA VAL A 187 12.89 -1.66 -15.16
C VAL A 187 12.98 -0.19 -14.78
N GLN A 188 14.10 0.43 -15.16
CA GLN A 188 14.19 1.87 -15.32
C GLN A 188 13.04 2.31 -16.23
N VAL A 189 11.92 2.74 -15.65
CA VAL A 189 10.91 3.46 -16.41
C VAL A 189 11.39 4.90 -16.47
N LEU A 190 12.17 5.20 -17.51
CA LEU A 190 12.21 6.53 -18.10
C LEU A 190 10.77 6.86 -18.51
N ASP A 191 10.06 7.63 -17.70
CA ASP A 191 8.93 8.40 -18.21
C ASP A 191 9.54 9.51 -19.08
N GLU A 192 9.75 9.22 -20.36
CA GLU A 192 9.91 10.26 -21.37
C GLU A 192 8.57 10.99 -21.48
N GLU A 193 8.45 12.14 -20.80
CA GLU A 193 7.61 13.23 -21.32
C GLU A 193 8.24 13.71 -22.62
N THR A 194 7.87 13.11 -23.74
CA THR A 194 8.16 13.69 -25.05
C THR A 194 7.22 14.88 -25.26
N GLY A 195 7.68 16.06 -24.81
CA GLY A 195 7.18 17.33 -25.31
C GLY A 195 7.47 17.43 -26.80
N SER A 196 6.43 17.40 -27.63
CA SER A 196 6.54 17.77 -29.04
C SER A 196 6.45 19.29 -29.16
N ALA A 197 7.61 19.96 -29.14
CA ALA A 197 7.76 21.25 -29.78
C ALA A 197 8.13 20.99 -31.24
N THR A 198 7.26 21.38 -32.17
CA THR A 198 7.59 21.39 -33.60
C THR A 198 8.05 22.80 -33.95
N GLU A 199 9.37 22.98 -34.08
CA GLU A 199 9.97 24.14 -34.75
C GLU A 199 9.66 24.09 -36.25
N ALA A 200 9.15 25.19 -36.79
CA ALA A 200 9.04 25.40 -38.24
C ALA A 200 10.34 26.04 -38.76
N PRO A 201 10.89 25.59 -39.92
CA PRO A 201 12.07 26.20 -40.49
C PRO A 201 11.72 27.44 -41.31
N SER A 202 12.50 28.50 -41.10
CA SER A 202 12.60 29.69 -41.94
C SER A 202 13.40 29.43 -43.21
N GLY A 203 12.98 30.00 -44.36
CA GLY A 203 13.91 30.32 -45.45
C GLY A 203 13.40 30.30 -46.91
N THR A 204 12.84 31.43 -47.35
CA THR A 204 13.17 32.16 -48.60
C THR A 204 12.90 31.54 -50.00
N GLY A 205 12.08 32.24 -50.80
CA GLY A 205 12.46 32.54 -52.20
C GLY A 205 11.39 32.52 -53.31
N VAL A 206 10.98 33.73 -53.72
CA VAL A 206 10.76 34.19 -55.12
C VAL A 206 9.59 33.62 -55.95
N GLY A 207 8.65 34.53 -56.30
CA GLY A 207 8.37 34.83 -57.71
C GLY A 207 6.95 34.59 -58.26
N ALA A 208 6.31 35.71 -58.65
CA ALA A 208 5.34 35.87 -59.76
C ALA A 208 3.94 35.24 -59.60
N LYS A 209 2.82 35.81 -60.09
CA LYS A 209 2.40 37.13 -60.62
C LYS A 209 0.88 36.96 -60.89
N ASP A 210 0.12 38.05 -60.82
CA ASP A 210 -1.18 38.34 -61.47
C ASP A 210 -2.27 37.24 -61.56
N ASP A 211 -3.46 37.51 -61.01
CA ASP A 211 -4.58 38.02 -61.82
C ASP A 211 -5.79 38.39 -60.96
N ALA A 212 -6.38 39.54 -61.30
CA ALA A 212 -7.60 40.08 -60.74
C ALA A 212 -8.82 39.55 -61.50
N GLN A 213 -9.94 39.30 -60.80
CA GLN A 213 -11.26 39.63 -61.33
C GLN A 213 -12.33 39.73 -60.23
N GLU A 214 -13.00 40.89 -60.22
CA GLU A 214 -14.41 41.14 -59.89
C GLU A 214 -15.33 39.95 -60.24
N VAL A 215 -16.50 39.75 -59.62
CA VAL A 215 -17.64 40.69 -59.56
C VAL A 215 -18.65 40.24 -58.48
N ASP A 216 -19.31 41.20 -57.81
CA ASP A 216 -20.77 41.36 -57.54
C ASP A 216 -21.61 40.18 -56.98
N GLU A 217 -22.67 40.33 -56.16
CA GLU A 217 -23.53 41.46 -55.74
C GLU A 217 -24.47 40.97 -54.60
N ILE A 218 -24.95 41.89 -53.74
CA ILE A 218 -26.34 42.04 -53.19
C ILE A 218 -26.86 41.01 -52.15
N THR A 219 -27.00 41.38 -50.86
CA THR A 219 -28.25 41.76 -50.11
C THR A 219 -29.46 40.85 -50.36
N GLU A 220 -30.15 40.28 -49.37
CA GLU A 220 -31.02 40.95 -48.38
C GLU A 220 -31.48 39.92 -47.32
N ALA A 221 -32.13 40.45 -46.28
CA ALA A 221 -32.65 39.78 -45.09
C ALA A 221 -33.80 38.77 -45.32
#